data_AF-A0A7K0PMW1-F1
#
_entry.id   AF-A0A7K0PMW1-F1
#
_cell.length_a   1.000
_cell.length_b   1.000
_cell.length_c   1.000
_cell.angle_alpha   90.00
_cell.angle_beta   90.00
_cell.angle_gamma   90.00
#
_symmetry.space_group_name_H-M   'P 1'
#
loop_
_entity.id
_entity.type
_entity.pdbx_description
1 polymer ?
#
loop_
_entity_poly.entity_id
_entity_poly.type
_entity_poly.pdbx_seq_one_letter_code
_entity_poly.pdbx_strand_id
1 'polypeptide(L)' 'MPFVEVHLVEGRTHEQKKALTNAITEALVQHANANPEFLHVVISEYSKGNWARGGTLLSEM' A
#
# COMPACT_ATOMS: atom_id res chain seq x y z
N MET A 1 14.77 -10.55 2.37
CA MET A 1 14.49 -9.43 1.46
C MET A 1 12.98 -9.36 1.25
N PRO A 2 12.23 -8.74 2.19
CA PRO A 2 10.77 -8.64 2.07
C PRO A 2 10.36 -7.63 0.99
N PHE A 3 9.27 -7.94 0.32
CA PHE A 3 8.64 -7.07 -0.67
C PHE A 3 7.17 -6.94 -0.31
N VAL A 4 6.68 -5.71 -0.18
CA VAL A 4 5.28 -5.41 0.17
C VAL A 4 4.65 -4.62 -0.96
N GLU A 5 3.52 -5.12 -1.45
CA GLU A 5 2.66 -4.36 -2.35
C GLU A 5 1.45 -3.84 -1.59
N VAL A 6 1.16 -2.56 -1.82
CA VAL A 6 0.02 -1.87 -1.25
C VAL A 6 -0.86 -1.39 -2.38
N HIS A 7 -2.01 -2.03 -2.50
CA HIS A 7 -3.02 -1.72 -3.52
C HIS A 7 -4.09 -0.82 -2.90
N LEU A 8 -4.23 0.41 -3.42
CA LEU A 8 -5.16 1.42 -2.89
C LEU A 8 -6.04 1.99 -3.99
N VAL A 9 -7.22 2.45 -3.62
CA VAL A 9 -7.96 3.40 -4.45
C VAL A 9 -7.26 4.76 -4.37
N GLU A 10 -7.14 5.45 -5.51
CA GLU A 10 -6.60 6.80 -5.62
C GLU A 10 -7.21 7.78 -4.59
N GLY A 11 -6.43 8.80 -4.22
CA GLY A 11 -6.88 9.91 -3.38
C GLY A 11 -6.07 10.13 -2.11
N ARG A 12 -4.95 9.41 -1.92
CA ARG A 12 -4.06 9.62 -0.77
C ARG A 12 -3.06 10.71 -1.10
N THR A 13 -2.80 11.58 -0.13
CA THR A 13 -1.77 12.62 -0.28
C THR A 13 -0.38 12.01 -0.25
N HIS A 14 0.63 12.77 -0.71
CA HIS A 14 2.02 12.35 -0.62
C HIS A 14 2.44 12.05 0.83
N GLU A 15 2.06 12.90 1.79
CA GLU A 15 2.36 12.69 3.21
C GLU A 15 1.71 11.43 3.79
N GLN A 16 0.48 11.11 3.37
CA GLN A 16 -0.18 9.86 3.78
C GLN A 16 0.56 8.64 3.24
N LYS A 17 1.01 8.67 1.98
CA LYS A 17 1.80 7.58 1.38
C LYS A 17 3.14 7.41 2.09
N LYS A 18 3.83 8.51 2.40
CA LYS A 18 5.09 8.50 3.16
C LYS A 18 4.92 7.92 4.57
N ALA A 19 3.89 8.34 5.29
CA ALA A 19 3.59 7.79 6.61
C ALA A 19 3.30 6.29 6.54
N LEU A 20 2.55 5.85 5.53
CA LEU A 20 2.21 4.44 5.32
C LEU A 20 3.44 3.57 5.04
N THR A 21 4.34 4.02 4.15
CA THR A 21 5.57 3.27 3.84
C THR A 21 6.48 3.14 5.06
N ASN A 22 6.56 4.17 5.90
CA ASN A 22 7.33 4.14 7.14
C ASN A 22 6.74 3.12 8.12
N ALA A 23 5.43 3.17 8.36
CA ALA A 23 4.76 2.28 9.29
C ALA A 23 4.88 0.80 8.88
N ILE A 24 4.77 0.49 7.58
CA ILE A 24 4.94 -0.88 7.06
C ILE A 24 6.36 -1.38 7.28
N THR A 25 7.35 -0.52 6.98
CA THR A 25 8.77 -0.84 7.18
C THR A 25 9.05 -1.13 8.65
N GLU A 26 8.61 -0.24 9.55
CA GLU A 26 8.76 -0.41 11.01
C GLU A 26 8.15 -1.73 11.50
N ALA A 27 6.93 -2.05 11.06
CA ALA A 27 6.27 -3.30 11.43
C ALA A 27 7.05 -4.54 11.00
N LEU A 28 7.64 -4.53 9.80
CA LEU A 28 8.45 -5.64 9.30
C LEU A 28 9.79 -5.77 10.02
N VAL A 29 10.42 -4.65 10.37
CA VAL A 29 11.64 -4.66 11.20
C VAL A 29 11.31 -5.27 12.57
N GLN A 30 10.23 -4.81 13.21
CA GLN A 30 9.84 -5.23 14.55
C GLN A 30 9.39 -6.68 14.64
N HIS A 31 8.57 -7.15 13.69
CA HIS A 31 7.87 -8.44 13.82
C HIS A 31 8.39 -9.52 12.90
N ALA A 32 9.11 -9.17 11.83
CA ALA A 32 9.63 -10.11 10.86
C ALA A 32 11.17 -10.11 10.76
N ASN A 33 11.85 -9.42 11.68
CA ASN A 33 13.32 -9.26 11.70
C ASN A 33 13.87 -8.85 10.32
N ALA A 34 13.12 -7.98 9.62
CA ALA A 34 13.50 -7.50 8.30
C ALA A 34 14.67 -6.51 8.40
N ASN A 35 15.62 -6.61 7.49
CA ASN A 35 16.60 -5.54 7.29
C ASN A 35 15.97 -4.43 6.43
N PRO A 36 15.84 -3.19 6.93
CA PRO A 36 15.20 -2.09 6.21
C PRO A 36 15.93 -1.71 4.92
N GLU A 37 17.25 -1.91 4.83
CA GLU A 37 18.04 -1.59 3.62
C GLU A 37 17.68 -2.50 2.42
N PHE A 38 17.09 -3.67 2.68
CA PHE A 38 16.70 -4.64 1.65
C PHE A 38 15.18 -4.82 1.57
N LEU A 39 14.41 -3.93 2.17
CA LEU A 39 12.96 -3.98 2.21
C LEU A 39 12.39 -3.04 1.15
N HIS A 40 11.42 -3.53 0.39
CA HIS A 40 10.72 -2.72 -0.61
C HIS A 40 9.24 -2.60 -0.25
N VAL A 41 8.71 -1.38 -0.30
CA VAL A 41 7.27 -1.10 -0.24
C VAL A 41 6.89 -0.39 -1.52
N VAL A 42 5.97 -0.96 -2.28
CA VAL A 42 5.46 -0.39 -3.54
C VAL A 42 3.98 -0.11 -3.39
N ILE A 43 3.57 1.10 -3.78
CA ILE A 43 2.17 1.53 -3.75
C ILE A 43 1.63 1.59 -5.17
N SER A 44 0.56 0.84 -5.43
CA SER A 44 -0.22 0.88 -6.65
C SER A 44 -1.56 1.54 -6.35
N GLU A 45 -1.84 2.65 -7.02
CA GLU A 45 -3.11 3.37 -6.91
C GLU A 45 -3.99 3.08 -8.12
N TYR A 46 -5.28 2.84 -7.87
CA TYR A 46 -6.26 2.53 -8.89
C TYR A 46 -7.43 3.49 -8.80
N SER A 47 -7.88 4.00 -9.95
CA SER A 47 -9.12 4.75 -10.02
C SER A 47 -10.30 3.88 -9.56
N LYS A 48 -11.39 4.53 -9.12
CA LYS A 48 -12.62 3.83 -8.71
C LYS A 48 -13.24 2.98 -9.83
N GLY A 49 -12.98 3.31 -11.09
CA GLY A 49 -13.45 2.54 -12.25
C GLY A 49 -12.63 1.28 -12.54
N ASN A 50 -11.47 1.13 -11.91
CA ASN A 50 -10.59 -0.04 -12.06
C ASN A 50 -10.60 -0.93 -10.81
N TRP A 51 -11.49 -0.68 -9.85
CA TRP A 51 -11.61 -1.44 -8.61
C TRP A 51 -13.06 -1.87 -8.41
N ALA A 52 -13.31 -3.15 -8.19
CA ALA A 52 -14.65 -3.69 -7.95
C ALA A 52 -14.77 -4.34 -6.56
N ARG A 53 -15.97 -4.31 -5.99
CA ARG A 53 -16.32 -5.07 -4.79
C ARG A 53 -17.71 -5.68 -4.96
N GLY A 54 -17.82 -6.99 -4.82
CA GLY A 54 -19.10 -7.70 -4.97
C GLY A 54 -19.67 -7.67 -6.39
N GLY A 55 -18.81 -7.51 -7.42
CA GLY A 55 -19.24 -7.44 -8.82
C GLY A 55 -19.61 -6.04 -9.31
N THR A 56 -19.54 -5.01 -8.46
CA THR A 56 -19.81 -3.61 -8.84
C THR A 56 -18.54 -2.78 -8.75
N LEU A 57 -18.29 -1.93 -9.76
CA LEU A 57 -17.17 -0.99 -9.72
C LEU A 57 -17.38 0.03 -8.61
N LEU A 58 -16.31 0.44 -7.93
CA LEU A 58 -16.40 1.46 -6.88
C LEU A 58 -16.82 2.84 -7.43
N SER A 59 -16.76 3.05 -8.75
CA SER A 59 -17.31 4.22 -9.42
C SER A 59 -18.83 4.17 -9.57
N GLU A 60 -19.43 2.99 -9.46
CA GLU A 60 -20.87 2.71 -9.61
C GLU A 60 -21.55 2.40 -8.26
N MET A 61 -20.76 2.40 -7.18
CA MET A 61 -21.22 2.33 -5.79
C MET A 61 -21.43 3.74 -5.22
#